data_AF-A0A349MXN4-F1
#
_entry.id   AF-A0A349MXN4-F1
#
_cell.length_a   1.000
_cell.length_b   1.000
_cell.length_c   1.000
_cell.angle_alpha   90.00
_cell.angle_beta   90.00
_cell.angle_gamma   90.00
#
_symmetry.space_group_name_H-M   'P 1'
#
loop_
_entity.id
_entity.type
_entity.pdbx_description
1 polymer ?
#
loop_
_entity_poly.entity_id
_entity_poly.type
_entity_poly.pdbx_seq_one_letter_code
_entity_poly.pdbx_strand_id
1 'polypeptide(L)'
;MRNRQNVVYALVAAAVIAIVFGAFTISKGANGPVNQQQTSQTTQSHTSGEGSTKATDTADLAKLSYTSGKSAVVSVNNNRSTLNKNDWQRNHVIYSDLDNQNRTATANTAYLEAHNVANDSLRVRQYVRPTGWHQKMDDGQAIINRGHLIAYSLSGGIDQDGNYSPDNESGDQNNPKNLFTQTAFSNQTLQTIYESKVRNALRDGKKVIYQAQAIFEGDNEMANGVHLQAISTDGQLNFNVYIFNVQPDYQFDYATGRSKVDRDMNVPTPDTSPEY
;
A
#
# COMPACT_ATOMS: atom_id res chain seq x y z
N MET A 1 62.53 -10.84 14.31
CA MET A 1 61.51 -11.60 13.56
C MET A 1 60.15 -11.18 14.06
N ARG A 2 59.37 -10.44 13.25
CA ARG A 2 58.03 -9.93 13.59
C ARG A 2 57.00 -11.02 13.27
N ASN A 3 56.13 -11.37 14.22
CA ASN A 3 54.91 -12.13 13.91
C ASN A 3 53.69 -11.36 14.43
N ARG A 4 52.96 -10.77 13.48
CA ARG A 4 51.59 -10.28 13.63
C ARG A 4 50.67 -11.44 13.28
N GLN A 5 49.69 -11.77 14.13
CA GLN A 5 48.53 -12.55 13.73
C GLN A 5 47.27 -11.70 13.96
N ASN A 6 46.45 -11.68 12.92
CA ASN A 6 45.40 -10.71 12.66
C ASN A 6 44.07 -11.20 13.24
N VAL A 7 43.35 -10.28 13.88
CA VAL A 7 41.93 -10.39 14.21
C VAL A 7 41.15 -10.22 12.91
N VAL A 8 40.35 -11.22 12.52
CA VAL A 8 39.47 -11.15 11.35
C VAL A 8 38.06 -10.77 11.84
N TYR A 9 37.63 -9.56 11.51
CA TYR A 9 36.23 -9.14 11.58
C TYR A 9 35.51 -9.64 10.33
N ALA A 10 34.47 -10.45 10.50
CA ALA A 10 33.54 -10.77 9.42
C ALA A 10 32.52 -9.63 9.28
N LEU A 11 32.73 -8.77 8.29
CA LEU A 11 31.75 -7.77 7.84
C LEU A 11 30.77 -8.47 6.88
N VAL A 12 29.50 -8.58 7.26
CA VAL A 12 28.43 -8.93 6.32
C VAL A 12 27.89 -7.63 5.74
N ALA A 13 28.20 -7.40 4.47
CA ALA A 13 27.74 -6.24 3.71
C ALA A 13 26.22 -6.32 3.47
N ALA A 14 25.51 -5.26 3.86
CA ALA A 14 24.14 -5.03 3.44
C ALA A 14 24.14 -4.59 1.97
N ALA A 15 23.42 -5.31 1.12
CA ALA A 15 23.20 -4.89 -0.26
C ALA A 15 22.18 -3.75 -0.27
N VAL A 16 22.68 -2.52 -0.48
CA VAL A 16 21.87 -1.35 -0.83
C VAL A 16 21.82 -1.29 -2.35
N ILE A 17 20.66 -1.60 -2.94
CA ILE A 17 20.44 -1.37 -4.36
C ILE A 17 19.98 0.09 -4.51
N ALA A 18 20.93 0.96 -4.82
CA ALA A 18 20.67 2.28 -5.38
C ALA A 18 20.74 2.16 -6.91
N ILE A 19 19.66 2.49 -7.61
CA ILE A 19 19.69 2.66 -9.07
C ILE A 19 19.43 4.13 -9.37
N VAL A 20 20.46 4.78 -9.94
CA VAL A 20 20.51 6.19 -10.32
C VAL A 20 20.76 6.26 -11.84
N PHE A 21 19.85 6.95 -12.52
CA PHE A 21 19.96 7.73 -13.78
C PHE A 21 20.23 7.05 -15.14
N GLY A 22 19.24 7.18 -16.03
CA GLY A 22 19.25 8.20 -17.10
C GLY A 22 20.22 8.01 -18.28
N ALA A 23 19.67 7.71 -19.46
CA ALA A 23 20.29 8.01 -20.75
C ALA A 23 19.28 8.75 -21.65
N PHE A 24 19.40 10.07 -21.68
CA PHE A 24 18.72 10.95 -22.62
C PHE A 24 19.52 10.96 -23.92
N THR A 25 18.96 10.42 -25.02
CA THR A 25 19.56 10.59 -26.35
C THR A 25 18.84 11.72 -27.08
N ILE A 26 19.60 12.76 -27.42
CA ILE A 26 19.15 13.92 -28.18
C ILE A 26 19.13 13.51 -29.66
N SER A 27 17.95 13.57 -30.30
CA SER A 27 17.88 13.71 -31.76
C SER A 27 17.32 15.10 -32.09
N LYS A 28 18.05 15.84 -32.93
CA LYS A 28 17.65 17.13 -33.48
C LYS A 28 16.97 16.91 -34.84
N GLY A 29 15.81 17.55 -35.01
CA GLY A 29 15.42 18.21 -36.26
C GLY A 29 14.26 17.59 -37.06
N ALA A 30 13.12 18.28 -37.08
CA ALA A 30 12.60 18.96 -38.28
C ALA A 30 11.25 19.65 -37.97
N ASN A 31 11.11 20.90 -38.41
CA ASN A 31 9.92 21.73 -38.28
C ASN A 31 8.77 21.25 -39.19
N GLY A 32 7.54 21.24 -38.65
CA GLY A 32 6.27 21.08 -39.39
C GLY A 32 5.10 21.58 -38.53
N PRO A 33 4.03 22.15 -39.12
CA PRO A 33 3.20 23.16 -38.49
C PRO A 33 2.25 22.62 -37.42
N VAL A 34 2.01 23.47 -36.43
CA VAL A 34 1.00 23.34 -35.37
C VAL A 34 -0.39 23.23 -35.99
N ASN A 35 -1.10 22.15 -35.68
CA ASN A 35 -2.55 22.08 -35.86
C ASN A 35 -3.19 21.78 -34.51
N GLN A 36 -3.88 22.78 -33.95
CA GLN A 36 -4.65 22.64 -32.72
C GLN A 36 -5.93 21.83 -33.05
N GLN A 37 -5.92 20.54 -32.74
CA GLN A 37 -7.16 19.79 -32.55
C GLN A 37 -7.38 19.59 -31.06
N GLN A 38 -8.39 20.31 -30.59
CA GLN A 38 -8.96 20.23 -29.26
C GLN A 38 -9.68 18.89 -29.12
N THR A 39 -8.95 17.84 -28.74
CA THR A 39 -9.54 16.55 -28.39
C THR A 39 -9.99 16.61 -26.95
N SER A 40 -11.30 16.76 -26.74
CA SER A 40 -11.96 16.50 -25.46
C SER A 40 -11.59 15.09 -24.99
N GLN A 41 -10.67 14.98 -24.03
CA GLN A 41 -10.39 13.72 -23.36
C GLN A 41 -11.57 13.42 -22.45
N THR A 42 -12.51 12.63 -22.99
CA THR A 42 -13.48 11.90 -22.18
C THR A 42 -12.68 10.93 -21.31
N THR A 43 -12.72 11.14 -19.99
CA THR A 43 -12.15 10.25 -18.99
C THR A 43 -12.80 8.88 -19.11
N GLN A 44 -12.23 7.99 -19.91
CA GLN A 44 -12.66 6.60 -19.96
C GLN A 44 -12.21 5.93 -18.67
N SER A 45 -13.18 5.57 -17.84
CA SER A 45 -13.01 4.70 -16.69
C SER A 45 -12.56 3.33 -17.20
N HIS A 46 -11.27 3.03 -17.09
CA HIS A 46 -10.78 1.65 -17.22
C HIS A 46 -11.22 0.87 -15.99
N THR A 47 -12.42 0.29 -16.07
CA THR A 47 -12.86 -0.82 -15.21
C THR A 47 -12.61 -2.13 -15.97
N SER A 48 -11.38 -2.64 -15.88
CA SER A 48 -11.08 -4.03 -16.23
C SER A 48 -11.06 -4.85 -14.93
N GLY A 49 -12.04 -5.75 -14.78
CA GLY A 49 -11.96 -6.93 -13.89
C GLY A 49 -12.40 -6.82 -12.42
N GLU A 50 -12.57 -5.63 -11.85
CA GLU A 50 -12.98 -5.50 -10.44
C GLU A 50 -14.49 -5.78 -10.27
N GLY A 51 -14.84 -6.86 -9.57
CA GLY A 51 -16.23 -7.14 -9.18
C GLY A 51 -16.73 -6.12 -8.16
N SER A 52 -18.04 -5.86 -8.12
CA SER A 52 -18.64 -4.98 -7.11
C SER A 52 -19.27 -5.79 -5.97
N THR A 53 -19.05 -5.37 -4.72
CA THR A 53 -19.69 -5.97 -3.54
C THR A 53 -20.86 -5.13 -3.04
N LYS A 54 -21.83 -5.78 -2.38
CA LYS A 54 -22.91 -5.11 -1.65
C LYS A 54 -22.54 -4.72 -0.23
N ALA A 55 -21.39 -5.19 0.28
CA ALA A 55 -20.90 -4.82 1.61
C ALA A 55 -20.63 -3.31 1.66
N THR A 56 -21.12 -2.65 2.70
CA THR A 56 -21.01 -1.19 2.86
C THR A 56 -20.26 -0.76 4.11
N ASP A 57 -20.02 -1.67 5.06
CA ASP A 57 -19.36 -1.39 6.33
C ASP A 57 -18.36 -2.49 6.73
N THR A 58 -17.61 -2.23 7.81
CA THR A 58 -16.61 -3.15 8.36
C THR A 58 -17.16 -4.55 8.63
N ALA A 59 -18.38 -4.65 9.17
CA ALA A 59 -18.94 -5.93 9.59
C ALA A 59 -19.34 -6.79 8.39
N ASP A 60 -19.83 -6.16 7.32
CA ASP A 60 -20.15 -6.86 6.07
C ASP A 60 -18.89 -7.20 5.27
N LEU A 61 -17.89 -6.32 5.25
CA LEU A 61 -16.59 -6.59 4.63
C LEU A 61 -15.89 -7.78 5.30
N ALA A 62 -16.00 -7.92 6.63
CA ALA A 62 -15.41 -9.03 7.38
C ALA A 62 -16.00 -10.41 7.00
N LYS A 63 -17.22 -10.45 6.47
CA LYS A 63 -17.88 -11.70 6.02
C LYS A 63 -17.50 -12.10 4.60
N LEU A 64 -16.78 -11.26 3.87
CA LEU A 64 -16.37 -11.57 2.50
C LEU A 64 -15.31 -12.67 2.50
N SER A 65 -15.46 -13.62 1.60
CA SER A 65 -14.52 -14.72 1.39
C SER A 65 -14.00 -14.67 -0.05
N TYR A 66 -12.70 -14.88 -0.20
CA TYR A 66 -12.07 -14.94 -1.52
C TYR A 66 -12.42 -16.24 -2.24
N THR A 67 -12.63 -16.15 -3.56
CA THR A 67 -12.81 -17.32 -4.43
C THR A 67 -11.63 -17.40 -5.40
N SER A 68 -10.85 -18.49 -5.33
CA SER A 68 -9.71 -18.75 -6.21
C SER A 68 -10.08 -18.56 -7.69
N GLY A 69 -9.19 -17.89 -8.44
CA GLY A 69 -9.37 -17.55 -9.85
C GLY A 69 -10.23 -16.31 -10.11
N LYS A 70 -10.73 -15.62 -9.08
CA LYS A 70 -11.42 -14.32 -9.21
C LYS A 70 -10.51 -13.16 -8.85
N SER A 71 -10.90 -11.94 -9.22
CA SER A 71 -10.21 -10.73 -8.77
C SER A 71 -10.13 -10.71 -7.24
N ALA A 72 -8.94 -10.46 -6.71
CA ALA A 72 -8.70 -10.22 -5.28
C ALA A 72 -8.99 -8.78 -4.86
N VAL A 73 -9.53 -7.96 -5.77
CA VAL A 73 -10.01 -6.62 -5.47
C VAL A 73 -11.47 -6.48 -5.89
N VAL A 74 -12.28 -5.92 -4.99
CA VAL A 74 -13.69 -5.60 -5.25
C VAL A 74 -13.99 -4.14 -4.96
N SER A 75 -14.80 -3.52 -5.79
CA SER A 75 -15.28 -2.16 -5.55
C SER A 75 -16.33 -2.15 -4.45
N VAL A 76 -16.22 -1.19 -3.54
CA VAL A 76 -17.16 -0.91 -2.45
C VAL A 76 -17.88 0.39 -2.78
N ASN A 77 -19.18 0.48 -2.48
CA ASN A 77 -19.97 1.70 -2.73
C ASN A 77 -19.82 2.24 -4.17
N ASN A 78 -19.93 1.36 -5.17
CA ASN A 78 -19.74 1.70 -6.59
C ASN A 78 -18.38 2.38 -6.90
N ASN A 79 -17.34 1.98 -6.17
CA ASN A 79 -16.00 2.57 -6.23
C ASN A 79 -15.99 4.07 -5.87
N ARG A 80 -16.89 4.51 -4.98
CA ARG A 80 -16.97 5.91 -4.52
C ARG A 80 -16.66 5.99 -3.03
N SER A 81 -15.66 6.79 -2.70
CA SER A 81 -15.29 7.15 -1.33
C SER A 81 -16.48 7.80 -0.62
N THR A 82 -16.65 7.47 0.65
CA THR A 82 -17.64 8.08 1.56
C THR A 82 -17.02 9.22 2.39
N LEU A 83 -15.71 9.46 2.24
CA LEU A 83 -15.00 10.51 2.96
C LEU A 83 -15.51 11.90 2.55
N ASN A 84 -15.77 12.73 3.55
CA ASN A 84 -16.05 14.14 3.32
C ASN A 84 -14.75 14.93 3.27
N LYS A 85 -14.37 15.35 2.06
CA LYS A 85 -13.16 16.13 1.80
C LYS A 85 -13.09 17.49 2.53
N ASN A 86 -14.23 18.01 3.01
CA ASN A 86 -14.28 19.30 3.70
C ASN A 86 -13.91 19.21 5.20
N ASP A 87 -13.92 18.00 5.77
CA ASP A 87 -13.60 17.78 7.19
C ASP A 87 -12.09 17.88 7.47
N TRP A 88 -11.27 17.98 6.42
CA TRP A 88 -9.82 17.95 6.51
C TRP A 88 -9.20 19.21 5.90
N GLN A 89 -8.39 19.90 6.69
CA GLN A 89 -7.83 21.21 6.32
C GLN A 89 -6.31 21.31 6.52
N ARG A 90 -5.70 20.32 7.19
CA ARG A 90 -4.27 20.34 7.54
C ARG A 90 -3.62 18.99 7.28
N ASN A 91 -2.35 19.03 6.90
CA ASN A 91 -1.53 17.84 6.71
C ASN A 91 -1.30 17.11 8.04
N HIS A 92 -1.82 15.89 8.14
CA HIS A 92 -1.61 14.99 9.27
C HIS A 92 -2.18 13.61 8.95
N VAL A 93 -1.82 12.64 9.80
CA VAL A 93 -2.45 11.32 9.84
C VAL A 93 -3.10 11.14 11.21
N ILE A 94 -4.31 10.62 11.22
CA ILE A 94 -4.94 10.09 12.44
C ILE A 94 -4.65 8.60 12.45
N TYR A 95 -3.69 8.20 13.29
CA TYR A 95 -3.45 6.80 13.63
C TYR A 95 -4.40 6.38 14.75
N SER A 96 -5.27 5.41 14.46
CA SER A 96 -6.18 4.85 15.45
C SER A 96 -5.44 3.96 16.43
N ASP A 97 -5.93 3.91 17.67
CA ASP A 97 -5.41 2.95 18.64
C ASP A 97 -5.66 1.50 18.20
N LEU A 98 -4.76 0.62 18.63
CA LEU A 98 -4.96 -0.81 18.47
C LEU A 98 -6.20 -1.23 19.26
N ASP A 99 -6.93 -2.23 18.75
CA ASP A 99 -8.04 -2.81 19.49
C ASP A 99 -7.56 -3.62 20.72
N ASN A 100 -8.50 -4.21 21.45
CA ASN A 100 -8.21 -5.02 22.63
C ASN A 100 -7.40 -6.31 22.35
N GLN A 101 -7.23 -6.68 21.07
CA GLN A 101 -6.41 -7.79 20.62
C GLN A 101 -5.07 -7.32 20.03
N ASN A 102 -4.74 -6.03 20.17
CA ASN A 102 -3.54 -5.38 19.61
C ASN A 102 -3.52 -5.33 18.08
N ARG A 103 -4.69 -5.25 17.43
CA ARG A 103 -4.83 -5.20 15.96
C ARG A 103 -5.15 -3.79 15.48
N THR A 104 -4.74 -3.46 14.26
CA THR A 104 -5.09 -2.20 13.58
C THR A 104 -6.48 -2.29 12.93
N ALA A 105 -7.50 -2.66 13.71
CA ALA A 105 -8.86 -2.94 13.23
C ALA A 105 -9.70 -1.67 12.96
N THR A 106 -9.26 -0.52 13.48
CA THR A 106 -9.87 0.79 13.24
C THR A 106 -9.12 1.53 12.13
N ALA A 107 -9.85 2.28 11.30
CA ALA A 107 -9.26 2.95 10.15
C ALA A 107 -8.24 4.02 10.54
N ASN A 108 -7.14 4.11 9.78
CA ASN A 108 -6.24 5.26 9.80
C ASN A 108 -6.65 6.21 8.67
N THR A 109 -6.66 7.52 8.94
CA THR A 109 -7.04 8.52 7.92
C THR A 109 -5.95 9.58 7.79
N ALA A 110 -5.54 9.85 6.55
CA ALA A 110 -4.48 10.77 6.21
C ALA A 110 -5.04 11.90 5.33
N TYR A 111 -4.65 13.14 5.63
CA TYR A 111 -4.75 14.25 4.70
C TYR A 111 -3.37 14.56 4.16
N LEU A 112 -3.19 14.29 2.87
CA LEU A 112 -1.90 14.23 2.20
C LEU A 112 -1.77 15.34 1.16
N GLU A 113 -0.54 15.84 1.02
CA GLU A 113 -0.12 16.85 0.06
C GLU A 113 1.17 16.40 -0.65
N ALA A 114 1.62 17.17 -1.65
CA ALA A 114 2.75 16.81 -2.51
C ALA A 114 4.04 16.48 -1.74
N HIS A 115 4.30 17.15 -0.62
CA HIS A 115 5.51 16.95 0.20
C HIS A 115 5.50 15.63 0.98
N ASN A 116 4.39 14.90 1.08
CA ASN A 116 4.38 13.60 1.74
C ASN A 116 4.87 12.45 0.85
N VAL A 117 5.18 12.70 -0.42
CA VAL A 117 5.78 11.68 -1.28
C VAL A 117 7.22 11.44 -0.83
N ALA A 118 7.41 10.38 -0.02
CA ALA A 118 8.69 10.09 0.62
C ALA A 118 9.74 9.55 -0.36
N ASN A 119 11.02 9.79 -0.06
CA ASN A 119 12.16 9.22 -0.78
C ASN A 119 12.48 7.81 -0.28
N ASP A 120 12.34 6.80 -1.13
CA ASP A 120 12.60 5.40 -0.78
C ASP A 120 14.02 5.13 -0.27
N SER A 121 15.02 5.99 -0.56
CA SER A 121 16.38 5.85 -0.02
C SER A 121 16.48 6.07 1.49
N LEU A 122 15.46 6.68 2.11
CA LEU A 122 15.39 6.91 3.56
C LEU A 122 14.72 5.74 4.30
N ARG A 123 14.37 4.66 3.60
CA ARG A 123 13.81 3.46 4.22
C ARG A 123 14.87 2.76 5.07
N VAL A 124 14.45 2.31 6.25
CA VAL A 124 15.24 1.52 7.19
C VAL A 124 14.59 0.16 7.42
N ARG A 125 15.35 -0.74 8.05
CA ARG A 125 14.85 -2.06 8.40
C ARG A 125 13.65 -1.95 9.35
N GLN A 126 12.58 -2.65 9.00
CA GLN A 126 11.38 -2.76 9.84
C GLN A 126 11.46 -3.96 10.80
N TYR A 127 10.91 -3.81 11.99
CA TYR A 127 11.02 -4.83 13.06
C TYR A 127 9.70 -5.21 13.73
N VAL A 128 8.65 -4.39 13.62
CA VAL A 128 7.33 -4.70 14.20
C VAL A 128 6.82 -6.06 13.70
N ARG A 129 6.18 -6.84 14.56
CA ARG A 129 5.51 -8.07 14.19
C ARG A 129 4.05 -7.93 14.61
N PRO A 130 3.14 -7.58 13.68
CA PRO A 130 1.72 -7.49 13.99
C PRO A 130 1.16 -8.85 14.45
N THR A 131 -0.10 -8.86 14.87
CA THR A 131 -0.83 -10.09 15.18
C THR A 131 -0.84 -11.06 13.98
N GLY A 132 -0.91 -12.36 14.26
CA GLY A 132 -0.87 -13.41 13.22
C GLY A 132 0.45 -13.52 12.46
N TRP A 133 1.54 -12.91 12.94
CA TRP A 133 2.83 -12.92 12.24
C TRP A 133 3.52 -14.29 12.26
N HIS A 134 3.34 -15.07 11.18
CA HIS A 134 4.00 -16.36 10.97
C HIS A 134 4.77 -16.38 9.65
N GLN A 135 5.92 -15.72 9.62
CA GLN A 135 6.73 -15.57 8.40
C GLN A 135 7.23 -16.91 7.85
N LYS A 136 7.20 -17.04 6.52
CA LYS A 136 7.87 -18.08 5.75
C LYS A 136 8.50 -17.48 4.50
N MET A 137 9.47 -18.20 3.95
CA MET A 137 10.09 -17.85 2.67
C MET A 137 9.75 -18.93 1.64
N ASP A 138 9.39 -18.53 0.43
CA ASP A 138 9.27 -19.39 -0.77
C ASP A 138 10.32 -18.93 -1.77
N ASP A 139 11.25 -19.81 -2.14
CA ASP A 139 12.38 -19.49 -3.02
C ASP A 139 13.12 -18.18 -2.65
N GLY A 140 13.29 -17.97 -1.34
CA GLY A 140 13.97 -16.79 -0.78
C GLY A 140 13.11 -15.53 -0.70
N GLN A 141 11.87 -15.56 -1.17
CA GLN A 141 10.92 -14.44 -1.08
C GLN A 141 9.97 -14.62 0.11
N ALA A 142 9.71 -13.53 0.83
CA ALA A 142 8.74 -13.54 1.92
C ALA A 142 7.32 -13.68 1.39
N ILE A 143 6.50 -14.51 2.03
CA ILE A 143 5.07 -14.67 1.66
C ILE A 143 4.15 -13.70 2.40
N ILE A 144 4.63 -13.07 3.47
CA ILE A 144 3.96 -11.99 4.19
C ILE A 144 4.91 -10.81 4.43
N ASN A 145 4.34 -9.61 4.49
CA ASN A 145 4.99 -8.35 4.80
C ASN A 145 4.29 -7.64 5.95
N ARG A 146 4.95 -6.60 6.46
CA ARG A 146 4.32 -5.60 7.33
C ARG A 146 3.52 -4.67 6.43
N GLY A 147 2.24 -4.93 6.29
CA GLY A 147 1.34 -4.10 5.49
C GLY A 147 1.11 -2.77 6.18
N HIS A 148 1.52 -1.68 5.54
CA HIS A 148 1.22 -0.33 6.02
C HIS A 148 -0.23 0.00 5.70
N LEU A 149 -1.00 0.54 6.65
CA LEU A 149 -2.30 1.15 6.33
C LEU A 149 -2.08 2.46 5.57
N ILE A 150 -1.24 3.35 6.11
CA ILE A 150 -0.73 4.53 5.43
C ILE A 150 0.70 4.26 5.00
N ALA A 151 0.90 4.05 3.71
CA ALA A 151 2.18 3.67 3.12
C ALA A 151 3.29 4.67 3.47
N TYR A 152 4.51 4.16 3.70
CA TYR A 152 5.72 4.98 3.81
C TYR A 152 5.84 6.02 2.68
N SER A 153 5.62 5.57 1.44
CA SER A 153 5.75 6.42 0.24
C SER A 153 4.75 7.57 0.17
N LEU A 154 3.75 7.57 1.05
CA LEU A 154 2.68 8.56 1.15
C LEU A 154 2.75 9.36 2.46
N SER A 155 3.67 9.05 3.37
CA SER A 155 3.71 9.61 4.73
C SER A 155 4.95 10.43 5.03
N GLY A 156 5.70 10.88 4.01
CA GLY A 156 6.87 11.75 4.18
C GLY A 156 6.56 12.94 5.10
N GLY A 157 7.41 13.14 6.11
CA GLY A 157 7.24 14.19 7.12
C GLY A 157 6.18 13.93 8.17
N ILE A 158 5.44 12.83 8.10
CA ILE A 158 4.53 12.39 9.16
C ILE A 158 5.32 11.58 10.20
N ASP A 159 5.29 12.02 11.45
CA ASP A 159 5.85 11.28 12.58
C ASP A 159 4.93 10.16 13.09
N GLN A 160 5.34 9.44 14.13
CA GLN A 160 4.57 8.32 14.69
C GLN A 160 3.29 8.76 15.44
N ASP A 161 3.21 10.03 15.83
CA ASP A 161 2.01 10.63 16.44
C ASP A 161 1.05 11.17 15.37
N GLY A 162 1.45 11.11 14.10
CA GLY A 162 0.65 11.54 12.97
C GLY A 162 0.79 13.02 12.64
N ASN A 163 1.71 13.73 13.28
CA ASN A 163 1.95 15.14 13.02
C ASN A 163 2.90 15.30 11.83
N TYR A 164 2.61 16.30 10.99
CA TYR A 164 3.51 16.70 9.93
C TYR A 164 4.61 17.62 10.46
N SER A 165 5.86 17.34 10.08
CA SER A 165 7.01 18.21 10.25
C SER A 165 7.77 18.31 8.92
N PRO A 166 7.98 19.53 8.38
CA PRO A 166 8.75 19.71 7.14
C PRO A 166 10.24 19.36 7.29
N ASP A 167 10.76 19.32 8.53
CA ASP A 167 12.15 18.97 8.82
C ASP A 167 12.38 17.44 8.84
N ASN A 168 11.31 16.66 8.77
CA ASN A 168 11.37 15.20 8.65
C ASN A 168 11.12 14.81 7.20
N GLU A 169 12.12 14.26 6.52
CA GLU A 169 11.97 13.80 5.14
C GLU A 169 11.54 12.32 5.06
N SER A 170 11.60 11.59 6.17
CA SER A 170 11.19 10.19 6.24
C SER A 170 9.69 10.08 6.43
N GLY A 171 9.09 9.03 5.85
CA GLY A 171 7.76 8.58 6.23
C GLY A 171 7.73 7.69 7.46
N ASP A 172 6.53 7.34 7.92
CA ASP A 172 6.32 6.33 8.95
C ASP A 172 6.71 4.93 8.44
N GLN A 173 7.47 4.21 9.27
CA GLN A 173 8.07 2.91 8.90
C GLN A 173 7.77 1.79 9.90
N ASN A 174 7.63 2.12 11.19
CA ASN A 174 7.59 1.15 12.28
C ASN A 174 6.52 1.49 13.34
N ASN A 175 5.51 2.31 13.03
CA ASN A 175 4.41 2.55 13.95
C ASN A 175 3.52 1.30 14.08
N PRO A 176 3.40 0.69 15.27
CA PRO A 176 2.53 -0.48 15.48
C PRO A 176 1.06 -0.20 15.13
N LYS A 177 0.60 1.05 15.28
CA LYS A 177 -0.77 1.48 14.92
C LYS A 177 -1.03 1.55 13.42
N ASN A 178 -0.01 1.33 12.59
CA ASN A 178 -0.08 1.47 11.15
C ASN A 178 0.31 0.18 10.40
N LEU A 179 0.52 -0.94 11.12
CA LEU A 179 1.04 -2.18 10.57
C LEU A 179 0.16 -3.38 10.88
N PHE A 180 -0.18 -4.14 9.85
CA PHE A 180 -0.85 -5.44 9.96
C PHE A 180 -0.11 -6.54 9.18
N THR A 181 -0.40 -7.80 9.49
CA THR A 181 0.15 -8.93 8.74
C THR A 181 -0.57 -9.02 7.39
N GLN A 182 0.15 -8.74 6.31
CA GLN A 182 -0.39 -8.74 4.95
C GLN A 182 0.42 -9.69 4.07
N THR A 183 -0.24 -10.44 3.21
CA THR A 183 0.41 -11.28 2.19
C THR A 183 1.28 -10.43 1.26
N ALA A 184 2.34 -11.02 0.73
CA ALA A 184 3.26 -10.31 -0.14
C ALA A 184 2.56 -9.80 -1.40
N PHE A 185 1.69 -10.62 -2.00
CA PHE A 185 0.90 -10.25 -3.16
C PHE A 185 -0.10 -9.12 -2.87
N SER A 186 -0.89 -9.22 -1.80
CA SER A 186 -1.83 -8.14 -1.43
C SER A 186 -1.09 -6.82 -1.17
N ASN A 187 0.06 -6.85 -0.47
CA ASN A 187 0.84 -5.66 -0.15
C ASN A 187 1.55 -5.06 -1.37
N GLN A 188 2.39 -5.85 -2.05
CA GLN A 188 3.30 -5.36 -3.09
C GLN A 188 2.60 -5.22 -4.44
N THR A 189 1.57 -6.01 -4.72
CA THR A 189 0.91 -6.00 -6.03
C THR A 189 -0.41 -5.25 -5.97
N LEU A 190 -1.33 -5.66 -5.09
CA LEU A 190 -2.70 -5.15 -5.13
C LEU A 190 -2.84 -3.76 -4.49
N GLN A 191 -2.38 -3.60 -3.25
CA GLN A 191 -2.48 -2.33 -2.53
C GLN A 191 -1.62 -1.23 -3.18
N THR A 192 -0.45 -1.59 -3.72
CA THR A 192 0.44 -0.67 -4.43
C THR A 192 -0.22 -0.01 -5.64
N ILE A 193 -1.21 -0.65 -6.30
CA ILE A 193 -1.99 -0.03 -7.39
C ILE A 193 -2.68 1.25 -6.88
N TYR A 194 -3.36 1.17 -5.75
CA TYR A 194 -4.13 2.28 -5.19
C TYR A 194 -3.25 3.32 -4.53
N GLU A 195 -2.19 2.89 -3.84
CA GLU A 195 -1.17 3.81 -3.34
C GLU A 195 -0.51 4.60 -4.47
N SER A 196 -0.30 3.98 -5.64
CA SER A 196 0.23 4.67 -6.82
C SER A 196 -0.75 5.68 -7.40
N LYS A 197 -2.06 5.41 -7.40
CA LYS A 197 -3.09 6.40 -7.77
C LYS A 197 -3.03 7.62 -6.86
N VAL A 198 -2.91 7.41 -5.54
CA VAL A 198 -2.74 8.50 -4.56
C VAL A 198 -1.43 9.23 -4.79
N ARG A 199 -0.30 8.52 -4.91
CA ARG A 199 1.03 9.10 -5.13
C ARG A 199 1.09 9.97 -6.38
N ASN A 200 0.50 9.52 -7.48
CA ASN A 200 0.43 10.29 -8.72
C ASN A 200 -0.41 11.56 -8.55
N ALA A 201 -1.56 11.46 -7.88
CA ALA A 201 -2.37 12.64 -7.56
C ALA A 201 -1.59 13.67 -6.71
N LEU A 202 -0.82 13.22 -5.71
CA LEU A 202 0.04 14.10 -4.90
C LEU A 202 1.13 14.76 -5.75
N ARG A 203 1.76 14.02 -6.67
CA ARG A 203 2.75 14.56 -7.63
C ARG A 203 2.14 15.59 -8.58
N ASP A 204 0.87 15.43 -8.94
CA ASP A 204 0.11 16.41 -9.73
C ASP A 204 -0.35 17.63 -8.90
N GLY A 205 0.08 17.75 -7.64
CA GLY A 205 -0.25 18.87 -6.76
C GLY A 205 -1.63 18.78 -6.12
N LYS A 206 -2.32 17.64 -6.22
CA LYS A 206 -3.61 17.44 -5.55
C LYS A 206 -3.41 17.18 -4.07
N LYS A 207 -4.45 17.52 -3.29
CA LYS A 207 -4.56 17.15 -1.88
C LYS A 207 -5.52 15.99 -1.75
N VAL A 208 -5.16 14.96 -1.00
CA VAL A 208 -5.90 13.69 -0.95
C VAL A 208 -6.22 13.33 0.48
N ILE A 209 -7.50 13.06 0.75
CA ILE A 209 -7.89 12.33 1.95
C ILE A 209 -7.83 10.85 1.59
N TYR A 210 -7.03 10.08 2.31
CA TYR A 210 -6.86 8.65 2.14
C TYR A 210 -7.16 7.93 3.46
N GLN A 211 -7.97 6.89 3.42
CA GLN A 211 -8.30 6.08 4.59
C GLN A 211 -8.05 4.61 4.29
N ALA A 212 -7.42 3.92 5.24
CA ALA A 212 -7.13 2.50 5.16
C ALA A 212 -7.50 1.80 6.47
N GLN A 213 -8.14 0.64 6.38
CA GLN A 213 -8.57 -0.16 7.52
C GLN A 213 -8.29 -1.64 7.26
N ALA A 214 -7.54 -2.30 8.15
CA ALA A 214 -7.43 -3.75 8.12
C ALA A 214 -8.74 -4.35 8.66
N ILE A 215 -9.31 -5.29 7.91
CA ILE A 215 -10.62 -5.89 8.21
C ILE A 215 -10.41 -7.29 8.77
N PHE A 216 -10.85 -7.49 10.01
CA PHE A 216 -10.78 -8.76 10.73
C PHE A 216 -12.18 -9.36 10.89
N GLU A 217 -12.29 -10.67 10.76
CA GLU A 217 -13.50 -11.41 11.13
C GLU A 217 -13.41 -11.89 12.58
N GLY A 218 -14.30 -11.40 13.43
CA GLY A 218 -14.35 -11.78 14.85
C GLY A 218 -13.00 -11.59 15.54
N ASP A 219 -12.53 -12.65 16.20
CA ASP A 219 -11.30 -12.66 16.98
C ASP A 219 -10.04 -13.03 16.15
N ASN A 220 -10.14 -13.09 14.82
CA ASN A 220 -9.02 -13.48 13.96
C ASN A 220 -7.76 -12.62 14.21
N GLU A 221 -6.60 -13.27 14.30
CA GLU A 221 -5.32 -12.58 14.50
C GLU A 221 -4.79 -11.93 13.22
N MET A 222 -5.15 -12.45 12.04
CA MET A 222 -4.77 -11.92 10.73
C MET A 222 -5.99 -11.34 10.01
N ALA A 223 -5.82 -10.19 9.37
CA ALA A 223 -6.90 -9.54 8.63
C ALA A 223 -7.28 -10.35 7.38
N ASN A 224 -8.58 -10.46 7.11
CA ASN A 224 -9.14 -11.08 5.90
C ASN A 224 -8.83 -10.23 4.65
N GLY A 225 -8.62 -8.92 4.83
CA GLY A 225 -8.36 -7.96 3.78
C GLY A 225 -8.13 -6.56 4.30
N VAL A 226 -7.99 -5.60 3.38
CA VAL A 226 -7.86 -4.18 3.69
C VAL A 226 -8.86 -3.37 2.88
N HIS A 227 -9.57 -2.48 3.56
CA HIS A 227 -10.50 -1.53 2.95
C HIS A 227 -9.77 -0.20 2.72
N LEU A 228 -9.75 0.25 1.46
CA LEU A 228 -9.10 1.48 1.05
C LEU A 228 -10.10 2.42 0.40
N GLN A 229 -10.08 3.68 0.79
CA GLN A 229 -10.81 4.73 0.09
C GLN A 229 -10.02 6.03 0.01
N ALA A 230 -10.16 6.75 -1.08
CA ALA A 230 -9.52 8.05 -1.27
C ALA A 230 -10.45 9.03 -1.98
N ILE A 231 -10.31 10.31 -1.64
CA ILE A 231 -10.92 11.42 -2.38
C ILE A 231 -9.95 12.60 -2.42
N SER A 232 -9.70 13.17 -3.60
CA SER A 232 -8.97 14.43 -3.71
C SER A 232 -9.88 15.64 -3.47
N THR A 233 -9.32 16.75 -3.00
CA THR A 233 -10.10 17.97 -2.70
C THR A 233 -10.80 18.56 -3.94
N ASP A 234 -10.23 18.35 -5.13
CA ASP A 234 -10.84 18.67 -6.44
C ASP A 234 -11.85 17.61 -6.93
N GLY A 235 -11.92 16.44 -6.28
CA GLY A 235 -12.81 15.32 -6.62
C GLY A 235 -12.38 14.46 -7.80
N GLN A 236 -11.21 14.71 -8.42
CA GLN A 236 -10.75 13.96 -9.59
C GLN A 236 -10.28 12.54 -9.24
N LEU A 237 -9.56 12.38 -8.13
CA LEU A 237 -9.26 11.07 -7.56
C LEU A 237 -10.43 10.68 -6.64
N ASN A 238 -11.07 9.55 -6.93
CA ASN A 238 -12.10 9.00 -6.06
C ASN A 238 -12.17 7.48 -6.26
N PHE A 239 -11.92 6.72 -5.21
CA PHE A 239 -12.08 5.27 -5.21
C PHE A 239 -12.51 4.75 -3.84
N ASN A 240 -13.07 3.55 -3.83
CA ASN A 240 -13.43 2.81 -2.64
C ASN A 240 -13.42 1.31 -2.94
N VAL A 241 -12.47 0.59 -2.36
CA VAL A 241 -12.16 -0.79 -2.70
C VAL A 241 -11.82 -1.62 -1.48
N TYR A 242 -12.12 -2.91 -1.56
CA TYR A 242 -11.66 -3.91 -0.61
C TYR A 242 -10.71 -4.87 -1.31
N ILE A 243 -9.54 -5.07 -0.72
CA ILE A 243 -8.48 -5.95 -1.22
C ILE A 243 -8.40 -7.16 -0.29
N PHE A 244 -8.60 -8.35 -0.84
CA PHE A 244 -8.44 -9.60 -0.11
C PHE A 244 -6.97 -9.81 0.29
N ASN A 245 -6.73 -10.31 1.49
CA ASN A 245 -5.39 -10.59 2.01
C ASN A 245 -4.91 -11.99 1.59
N VAL A 246 -4.77 -12.19 0.29
CA VAL A 246 -4.50 -13.50 -0.34
C VAL A 246 -3.17 -13.53 -1.08
N GLN A 247 -2.60 -14.73 -1.21
CA GLN A 247 -1.31 -15.00 -1.83
C GLN A 247 -1.49 -16.16 -2.82
N PRO A 248 -1.04 -16.04 -4.08
CA PRO A 248 -0.94 -17.19 -4.99
C PRO A 248 -0.18 -18.34 -4.32
N ASP A 249 -0.59 -19.58 -4.56
CA ASP A 249 0.05 -20.80 -4.05
C ASP A 249 -0.04 -21.05 -2.52
N TYR A 250 -0.76 -20.20 -1.78
CA TYR A 250 -0.88 -20.31 -0.33
C TYR A 250 -2.30 -20.07 0.17
N GLN A 251 -2.72 -20.90 1.13
CA GLN A 251 -3.91 -20.63 1.95
C GLN A 251 -3.47 -20.20 3.35
N PHE A 252 -4.16 -19.19 3.89
CA PHE A 252 -3.98 -18.72 5.26
C PHE A 252 -5.17 -19.10 6.12
N ASP A 253 -4.88 -19.55 7.34
CA ASP A 253 -5.82 -19.57 8.45
C ASP A 253 -5.81 -18.19 9.10
N TYR A 254 -6.83 -17.36 8.83
CA TYR A 254 -6.91 -16.00 9.37
C TYR A 254 -7.06 -15.97 10.89
N ALA A 255 -7.60 -17.02 11.51
CA ALA A 255 -7.74 -17.09 12.96
C ALA A 255 -6.38 -17.01 13.65
N THR A 256 -5.36 -17.66 13.09
CA THR A 256 -4.02 -17.74 13.68
C THR A 256 -2.92 -17.06 12.85
N GLY A 257 -3.18 -16.67 11.60
CA GLY A 257 -2.19 -16.17 10.65
C GLY A 257 -1.24 -17.23 10.07
N ARG A 258 -1.44 -18.52 10.37
CA ARG A 258 -0.60 -19.59 9.81
C ARG A 258 -0.97 -19.88 8.35
N SER A 259 0.05 -20.17 7.54
CA SER A 259 -0.14 -20.56 6.14
C SER A 259 0.10 -22.05 5.90
N LYS A 260 -0.46 -22.57 4.82
CA LYS A 260 -0.07 -23.83 4.18
C LYS A 260 0.08 -23.62 2.68
N VAL A 261 0.93 -24.43 2.05
CA VAL A 261 1.04 -24.45 0.59
C VAL A 261 -0.26 -25.00 0.01
N ASP A 262 -0.79 -24.31 -0.99
CA ASP A 262 -1.98 -24.67 -1.76
C ASP A 262 -1.79 -24.20 -3.20
N ARG A 263 -1.16 -25.03 -4.05
CA ARG A 263 -0.80 -24.70 -5.44
C ARG A 263 -2.02 -24.54 -6.36
N ASP A 264 -3.21 -24.85 -5.87
CA ASP A 264 -4.47 -24.61 -6.58
C ASP A 264 -5.05 -23.22 -6.24
N MET A 265 -4.44 -22.48 -5.31
CA MET A 265 -4.77 -21.09 -5.02
C MET A 265 -4.25 -20.17 -6.13
N ASN A 266 -5.09 -19.94 -7.12
CA ASN A 266 -4.83 -18.99 -8.18
C ASN A 266 -5.38 -17.61 -7.81
N VAL A 267 -4.54 -16.59 -7.83
CA VAL A 267 -4.95 -15.20 -7.65
C VAL A 267 -4.50 -14.39 -8.87
N PRO A 268 -5.41 -14.02 -9.80
CA PRO A 268 -5.05 -13.26 -10.98
C PRO A 268 -4.44 -11.89 -10.63
N THR A 269 -3.31 -11.56 -11.25
CA THR A 269 -2.70 -10.23 -11.21
C THR A 269 -3.52 -9.26 -12.06
N PRO A 270 -3.99 -8.13 -11.52
CA PRO A 270 -4.65 -7.09 -12.32
C PRO A 270 -3.69 -6.49 -13.37
N ASP A 271 -4.20 -6.18 -14.58
CA ASP A 271 -3.41 -5.53 -15.65
C ASP A 271 -2.82 -4.16 -15.25
N THR A 272 -3.37 -3.55 -14.19
CA THR A 272 -2.94 -2.25 -13.66
C THR A 272 -1.85 -2.36 -12.60
N SER A 273 -1.42 -3.59 -12.25
CA SER A 273 -0.33 -3.82 -11.32
C SER A 273 0.99 -3.28 -11.87
N PRO A 274 1.81 -2.60 -11.04
CA PRO A 274 3.13 -2.16 -11.47
C PRO A 274 3.99 -3.38 -11.82
N GLU A 275 4.64 -3.32 -12.99
CA GLU A 275 5.72 -4.25 -13.33
C GLU A 275 6.96 -3.86 -12.51
N TYR A 276 7.59 -4.86 -11.88
CA TYR A 276 8.81 -4.69 -11.08
C TYR A 276 10.05 -5.11 -11.87
#